data_AF-A0A8K0C6C6-F1
#
_entry.id   AF-A0A8K0C6C6-F1
#
_cell.length_a   1.000
_cell.length_b   1.000
_cell.length_c   1.000
_cell.angle_alpha   90.00
_cell.angle_beta   90.00
_cell.angle_gamma   90.00
#
_symmetry.space_group_name_H-M   'P 1'
#
loop_
_entity.id
_entity.type
_entity.pdbx_description
1 polymer ?
#
loop_
_entity_poly.entity_id
_entity_poly.type
_entity_poly.pdbx_seq_one_letter_code
_entity_poly.pdbx_strand_id
1 'polypeptide(L)'
;METDDPAEQQNLRDEYIASLPENPPSLTQDDDVFKHLARTYANKHPTMHKGYKCPRSNETFKNGITNGAAWYSVIGGMQDYNYVAHGCMELTLEISCCKYPPANQLEPLWKANKDALLELIMQAHMGVTGIIYDRITGKGIKSATLQIVGRNMNFTTTKYGEFWRILLPGSYKLQIVAKGYHSKIVPFQVLSKTTRYPQLVGLYVPMDNISLPLPTKTTRRPSFSTTPVPSTRNVSSRTTKRLPKKYIPNDTEEAPVQLKSTSLDRFNYSPSSAHFKFNHYYFIIILAILMCLNI
;
A
#
# COMPACT_ATOMS: atom_id res chain seq x y z
N MET A 1 -32.40 -33.48 22.79
CA MET A 1 -31.72 -34.15 23.91
C MET A 1 -30.25 -33.86 23.70
N GLU A 2 -29.81 -32.68 24.13
CA GLU A 2 -28.38 -32.36 24.18
C GLU A 2 -27.77 -33.31 25.20
N THR A 3 -26.74 -34.04 24.78
CA THR A 3 -26.00 -34.94 25.65
C THR A 3 -25.10 -34.09 26.55
N ASP A 4 -25.46 -33.99 27.82
CA ASP A 4 -24.73 -33.28 28.87
C ASP A 4 -23.58 -34.14 29.43
N ASP A 5 -23.03 -35.05 28.62
CA ASP A 5 -21.91 -35.92 29.01
C ASP A 5 -20.59 -35.13 28.91
N PRO A 6 -19.90 -34.86 30.04
CA PRO A 6 -18.64 -34.15 30.04
C PRO A 6 -17.55 -34.82 29.19
N ALA A 7 -17.59 -36.16 29.04
CA ALA A 7 -16.63 -36.89 28.22
C ALA A 7 -16.90 -36.71 26.72
N GLU A 8 -18.17 -36.66 26.30
CA GLU A 8 -18.55 -36.37 24.92
C GLU A 8 -18.19 -34.92 24.55
N GLN A 9 -18.41 -33.96 25.45
CA GLN A 9 -17.98 -32.58 25.24
C GLN A 9 -16.46 -32.42 25.16
N GLN A 10 -15.71 -33.20 25.93
CA GLN A 10 -14.24 -33.19 25.86
C GLN A 10 -13.75 -33.78 24.54
N ASN A 11 -14.33 -34.89 24.08
CA ASN A 11 -14.00 -35.49 22.78
C ASN A 11 -14.31 -34.54 21.61
N LEU A 12 -15.47 -33.86 21.63
CA LEU A 12 -15.82 -32.87 20.60
C LEU A 12 -14.87 -31.66 20.61
N ARG A 13 -14.37 -31.25 21.78
CA ARG A 13 -13.35 -30.20 21.89
C ARG A 13 -12.02 -30.66 21.34
N ASP A 14 -11.59 -31.88 21.64
CA ASP A 14 -10.33 -32.43 21.18
C ASP A 14 -10.36 -32.68 19.66
N GLU A 15 -11.48 -33.15 19.11
CA GLU A 15 -11.71 -33.24 17.66
C GLU A 15 -11.71 -31.86 17.00
N TYR A 16 -12.35 -30.87 17.61
CA TYR A 16 -12.35 -29.49 17.12
C TYR A 16 -10.92 -28.91 17.12
N ILE A 17 -10.16 -29.08 18.21
CA ILE A 17 -8.77 -28.63 18.31
C ILE A 17 -7.89 -29.34 17.28
N ALA A 18 -8.06 -30.65 17.09
CA ALA A 18 -7.35 -31.42 16.08
C ALA A 18 -7.75 -31.03 14.64
N SER A 19 -8.95 -30.47 14.44
CA SER A 19 -9.41 -29.95 13.15
C SER A 19 -8.87 -28.54 12.83
N LEU A 20 -8.36 -27.82 13.84
CA LEU A 20 -7.77 -26.50 13.61
C LEU A 20 -6.48 -26.64 12.79
N PRO A 21 -6.19 -25.68 11.89
CA PRO A 21 -4.89 -25.65 11.23
C PRO A 21 -3.79 -25.56 12.28
N GLU A 22 -2.75 -26.38 12.16
CA GLU A 22 -1.57 -26.33 13.05
C GLU A 22 -1.01 -24.90 13.17
N ASN A 23 -1.11 -24.13 12.08
CA ASN A 23 -0.73 -22.74 11.99
C ASN A 23 -1.88 -21.89 11.43
N PRO A 24 -2.69 -21.21 12.28
CA PRO A 24 -3.74 -20.33 11.79
C PRO A 24 -3.15 -19.07 11.11
N PRO A 25 -3.80 -18.53 10.07
CA PRO A 25 -3.34 -17.32 9.41
C PRO A 25 -3.47 -16.09 10.32
N SER A 26 -2.49 -15.19 10.25
CA SER A 26 -2.55 -13.86 10.87
C SER A 26 -2.92 -12.83 9.80
N LEU A 27 -4.19 -12.42 9.77
CA LEU A 27 -4.71 -11.53 8.74
C LEU A 27 -4.42 -10.06 9.06
N THR A 28 -3.94 -9.32 8.07
CA THR A 28 -3.77 -7.87 8.17
C THR A 28 -5.06 -7.14 7.78
N GLN A 29 -5.14 -5.85 8.11
CA GLN A 29 -6.26 -4.99 7.70
C GLN A 29 -6.31 -4.75 6.18
N ASP A 30 -5.23 -5.09 5.47
CA ASP A 30 -5.09 -4.99 4.01
C ASP A 30 -4.80 -6.37 3.38
N ASP A 31 -5.28 -7.46 3.98
CA ASP A 31 -5.07 -8.84 3.47
C ASP A 31 -5.50 -9.00 2.01
N ASP A 32 -6.56 -8.29 1.59
CA ASP A 32 -7.01 -8.24 0.19
C ASP A 32 -5.93 -7.66 -0.74
N VAL A 33 -5.29 -6.56 -0.33
CA VAL A 33 -4.21 -5.92 -1.07
C VAL A 33 -2.97 -6.81 -1.07
N PHE A 34 -2.56 -7.37 0.07
CA PHE A 34 -1.41 -8.26 0.14
C PHE A 34 -1.58 -9.50 -0.74
N LYS A 35 -2.77 -10.13 -0.73
CA LYS A 35 -3.08 -11.25 -1.63
C LYS A 35 -3.02 -10.84 -3.08
N HIS A 36 -3.49 -9.65 -3.44
CA HIS A 36 -3.38 -9.13 -4.81
C HIS A 36 -1.93 -8.91 -5.23
N LEU A 37 -1.11 -8.27 -4.38
CA LEU A 37 0.31 -8.03 -4.65
C LEU A 37 1.08 -9.35 -4.81
N ALA A 38 0.88 -10.30 -3.89
CA ALA A 38 1.51 -11.61 -3.94
C ALA A 38 1.11 -12.40 -5.20
N ARG A 39 -0.18 -12.39 -5.57
CA ARG A 39 -0.66 -13.01 -6.82
C ARG A 39 -0.09 -12.34 -8.06
N THR A 40 0.06 -11.02 -8.04
CA THR A 40 0.64 -10.27 -9.17
C THR A 40 2.03 -10.79 -9.49
N TYR A 41 2.87 -10.96 -8.46
CA TYR A 41 4.19 -11.54 -8.62
C TYR A 41 4.14 -13.03 -9.03
N ALA A 42 3.43 -13.85 -8.26
CA ALA A 42 3.41 -15.30 -8.44
C ALA A 42 2.86 -15.72 -9.82
N ASN A 43 1.82 -15.04 -10.30
CA ASN A 43 1.20 -15.31 -11.61
C ASN A 43 2.11 -14.89 -12.77
N LYS A 44 2.91 -13.83 -12.59
CA LYS A 44 3.86 -13.39 -13.62
C LYS A 44 5.12 -14.27 -13.64
N HIS A 45 5.51 -14.85 -12.51
CA HIS A 45 6.59 -15.82 -12.45
C HIS A 45 6.21 -17.13 -13.18
N PRO A 46 7.09 -17.71 -14.02
CA PRO A 46 6.76 -18.87 -14.87
C PRO A 46 6.25 -20.11 -14.13
N THR A 47 6.68 -20.32 -12.89
CA THR A 47 6.39 -21.55 -12.13
C THR A 47 5.82 -21.32 -10.74
N MET A 48 5.85 -20.10 -10.19
CA MET A 48 5.53 -19.90 -8.76
C MET A 48 4.04 -20.16 -8.51
N HIS A 49 3.17 -19.61 -9.35
CA HIS A 49 1.72 -19.85 -9.29
C HIS A 49 1.32 -21.32 -9.37
N LYS A 50 2.18 -22.19 -9.92
CA LYS A 50 1.90 -23.62 -10.05
C LYS A 50 1.98 -24.34 -8.71
N GLY A 51 2.60 -23.74 -7.69
CA GLY A 51 2.66 -24.29 -6.33
C GLY A 51 3.43 -25.60 -6.22
N TYR A 52 4.37 -25.84 -7.14
CA TYR A 52 5.19 -27.04 -7.12
C TYR A 52 6.07 -27.12 -5.88
N LYS A 53 6.20 -28.34 -5.34
CA LYS A 53 7.04 -28.63 -4.18
C LYS A 53 8.51 -28.44 -4.53
N CYS A 54 9.28 -27.94 -3.56
CA CYS A 54 10.73 -28.04 -3.63
C CYS A 54 11.18 -29.50 -3.39
N PRO A 55 12.29 -29.98 -3.98
CA PRO A 55 12.69 -31.41 -3.91
C PRO A 55 12.86 -32.00 -2.51
N ARG A 56 13.03 -31.17 -1.48
CA ARG A 56 13.20 -31.57 -0.07
C ARG A 56 12.13 -31.01 0.87
N SER A 57 11.03 -30.47 0.32
CA SER A 57 9.91 -29.97 1.10
C SER A 57 8.62 -30.66 0.65
N ASN A 58 7.75 -30.95 1.61
CA ASN A 58 6.40 -31.44 1.34
C ASN A 58 5.38 -30.30 1.18
N GLU A 59 5.81 -29.06 1.39
CA GLU A 59 4.98 -27.87 1.36
C GLU A 59 4.56 -27.52 -0.06
N THR A 60 3.29 -27.14 -0.21
CA THR A 60 2.73 -26.62 -1.45
C THR A 60 1.97 -25.35 -1.16
N PHE A 61 2.17 -24.34 -2.00
CA PHE A 61 1.50 -23.07 -1.87
C PHE A 61 0.52 -22.90 -3.03
N LYS A 62 -0.78 -22.99 -2.72
CA LYS A 62 -1.84 -22.83 -3.72
C LYS A 62 -1.72 -21.45 -4.37
N ASN A 63 -1.66 -21.41 -5.69
CA ASN A 63 -1.44 -20.20 -6.48
C ASN A 63 -0.10 -19.50 -6.19
N GLY A 64 0.88 -20.19 -5.59
CA GLY A 64 2.21 -19.64 -5.32
C GLY A 64 2.27 -18.55 -4.26
N ILE A 65 1.27 -18.47 -3.37
CA ILE A 65 1.24 -17.49 -2.28
C ILE A 65 0.92 -18.17 -0.94
N THR A 66 1.31 -17.54 0.15
CA THR A 66 0.93 -17.97 1.50
C THR A 66 0.83 -16.78 2.45
N ASN A 67 0.07 -16.94 3.54
CA ASN A 67 0.19 -16.06 4.69
C ASN A 67 1.38 -16.54 5.53
N GLY A 68 2.23 -15.61 5.97
CA GLY A 68 3.47 -15.96 6.70
C GLY A 68 3.19 -16.86 7.90
N ALA A 69 2.30 -16.41 8.80
CA ALA A 69 1.95 -17.17 10.00
C ALA A 69 1.31 -18.53 9.69
N ALA A 70 0.51 -18.65 8.63
CA ALA A 70 -0.07 -19.93 8.21
C ALA A 70 0.95 -20.92 7.65
N TRP A 71 2.08 -20.44 7.13
CA TRP A 71 3.19 -21.29 6.74
C TRP A 71 4.00 -21.69 7.98
N TYR A 72 4.57 -20.69 8.67
CA TYR A 72 5.18 -20.84 10.00
C TYR A 72 5.28 -19.47 10.68
N SER A 73 5.13 -19.45 12.01
CA SER A 73 5.21 -18.21 12.77
C SER A 73 6.65 -17.65 12.83
N VAL A 74 6.81 -16.38 12.48
CA VAL A 74 8.07 -15.63 12.60
C VAL A 74 7.82 -14.39 13.43
N ILE A 75 8.53 -14.27 14.55
CA ILE A 75 8.42 -13.11 15.45
C ILE A 75 9.60 -12.16 15.18
N GLY A 76 9.30 -10.86 15.03
CA GLY A 76 10.34 -9.84 14.81
C GLY A 76 10.84 -9.75 13.37
N GLY A 77 10.05 -10.19 12.39
CA GLY A 77 10.37 -10.07 10.97
C GLY A 77 10.28 -8.63 10.45
N MET A 78 11.15 -8.30 9.49
CA MET A 78 11.19 -6.99 8.83
C MET A 78 9.87 -6.66 8.11
N GLN A 79 9.25 -7.67 7.48
CA GLN A 79 7.99 -7.54 6.75
C GLN A 79 6.88 -6.93 7.62
N ASP A 80 6.68 -7.50 8.82
CA ASP A 80 5.63 -7.07 9.72
C ASP A 80 5.96 -5.72 10.38
N TYR A 81 7.26 -5.47 10.66
CA TYR A 81 7.72 -4.17 11.15
C TYR A 81 7.40 -3.04 10.18
N ASN A 82 7.71 -3.21 8.89
CA ASN A 82 7.44 -2.20 7.87
C ASN A 82 5.95 -1.84 7.76
N TYR A 83 5.07 -2.84 7.86
CA TYR A 83 3.64 -2.62 7.81
C TYR A 83 3.09 -1.98 9.09
N VAL A 84 3.47 -2.47 10.27
CA VAL A 84 2.92 -2.01 11.55
C VAL A 84 3.50 -0.65 11.97
N ALA A 85 4.82 -0.45 11.83
CA ALA A 85 5.48 0.76 12.30
C ALA A 85 5.36 1.93 11.31
N HIS A 86 5.30 1.64 10.01
CA HIS A 86 5.39 2.67 8.96
C HIS A 86 4.21 2.66 7.98
N GLY A 87 3.27 1.72 8.09
CA GLY A 87 2.14 1.61 7.16
C GLY A 87 2.56 1.18 5.75
N CYS A 88 3.79 0.68 5.60
CA CYS A 88 4.38 0.33 4.32
C CYS A 88 4.24 -1.16 4.02
N MET A 89 3.79 -1.49 2.81
CA MET A 89 3.52 -2.87 2.44
C MET A 89 4.79 -3.53 1.92
N GLU A 90 5.23 -4.60 2.60
CA GLU A 90 6.37 -5.43 2.19
C GLU A 90 5.91 -6.86 1.90
N LEU A 91 6.52 -7.49 0.89
CA LEU A 91 6.39 -8.91 0.64
C LEU A 91 7.74 -9.61 0.81
N THR A 92 7.71 -10.79 1.40
CA THR A 92 8.78 -11.79 1.36
C THR A 92 8.62 -12.66 0.12
N LEU A 93 9.62 -12.67 -0.77
CA LEU A 93 9.61 -13.47 -1.99
C LEU A 93 10.64 -14.60 -1.90
N GLU A 94 10.14 -15.84 -1.95
CA GLU A 94 10.95 -17.05 -1.95
C GLU A 94 11.23 -17.50 -3.39
N ILE A 95 12.33 -16.99 -3.97
CA ILE A 95 12.55 -17.05 -5.43
C ILE A 95 13.26 -18.32 -5.91
N SER A 96 13.80 -19.14 -5.01
CA SER A 96 14.49 -20.39 -5.36
C SER A 96 14.50 -21.41 -4.23
N CYS A 97 14.23 -22.68 -4.54
CA CYS A 97 14.35 -23.77 -3.56
C CYS A 97 15.78 -23.96 -3.03
N CYS A 98 16.79 -23.61 -3.82
CA CYS A 98 18.19 -23.63 -3.41
C CYS A 98 18.60 -22.26 -2.88
N LYS A 99 19.08 -22.18 -1.62
CA LYS A 99 19.59 -20.92 -1.03
C LYS A 99 20.76 -20.31 -1.80
N TYR A 100 21.64 -21.17 -2.27
CA TYR A 100 22.93 -20.79 -2.82
C TYR A 100 23.12 -21.51 -4.15
N PRO A 101 22.34 -21.11 -5.17
CA PRO A 101 22.38 -21.74 -6.47
C PRO A 101 23.77 -21.52 -7.09
N PRO A 102 24.30 -22.49 -7.84
CA PRO A 102 25.56 -22.31 -8.55
C PRO A 102 25.44 -21.17 -9.57
N ALA A 103 26.57 -20.53 -9.90
CA ALA A 103 26.60 -19.33 -10.74
C ALA A 103 25.89 -19.49 -12.10
N ASN A 104 25.92 -20.69 -12.69
CA ASN A 104 25.24 -21.01 -13.95
C ASN A 104 23.70 -20.98 -13.85
N GLN A 105 23.11 -20.94 -12.66
CA GLN A 105 21.67 -20.81 -12.44
C GLN A 105 21.21 -19.36 -12.25
N LEU A 106 22.13 -18.40 -12.10
CA LEU A 106 21.77 -17.00 -11.83
C LEU A 106 21.03 -16.34 -13.01
N GLU A 107 21.47 -16.57 -14.25
CA GLU A 107 20.81 -16.02 -15.44
C GLU A 107 19.39 -16.60 -15.63
N PRO A 108 19.15 -17.92 -15.53
CA PRO A 108 17.79 -18.47 -15.51
C PRO A 108 16.91 -17.90 -14.40
N LEU A 109 17.44 -17.77 -13.17
CA LEU A 109 16.71 -17.17 -12.06
C LEU A 109 16.33 -15.71 -12.34
N TRP A 110 17.27 -14.92 -12.86
CA TRP A 110 16.98 -13.55 -13.28
C TRP A 110 15.87 -13.50 -14.33
N LYS A 111 15.98 -14.30 -15.40
CA LYS A 111 14.99 -14.32 -16.48
C LYS A 111 13.59 -14.71 -15.98
N ALA A 112 13.51 -15.65 -15.04
CA ALA A 112 12.23 -16.08 -14.46
C ALA A 112 11.58 -15.00 -13.57
N ASN A 113 12.38 -14.19 -12.87
CA ASN A 113 11.89 -13.21 -11.89
C ASN A 113 11.72 -11.79 -12.46
N LYS A 114 12.49 -11.41 -13.50
CA LYS A 114 12.54 -10.05 -14.04
C LYS A 114 11.15 -9.44 -14.28
N ASP A 115 10.31 -10.13 -15.04
CA ASP A 115 8.99 -9.58 -15.41
C ASP A 115 8.05 -9.54 -14.20
N ALA A 116 8.15 -10.50 -13.28
CA ALA A 116 7.37 -10.52 -12.04
C ALA A 116 7.76 -9.37 -11.10
N LEU A 117 9.06 -9.06 -11.00
CA LEU A 117 9.58 -7.93 -10.24
C LEU A 117 9.06 -6.61 -10.81
N LEU A 118 9.10 -6.43 -12.13
CA LEU A 118 8.61 -5.22 -12.78
C LEU A 118 7.11 -5.03 -12.57
N GLU A 119 6.31 -6.08 -12.76
CA GLU A 119 4.84 -6.02 -12.53
C GLU A 119 4.51 -5.71 -11.07
N LEU A 120 5.28 -6.27 -10.14
CA LEU A 120 5.13 -5.98 -8.72
C LEU A 120 5.45 -4.51 -8.46
N ILE A 121 6.64 -3.99 -8.81
CA ILE A 121 7.02 -2.58 -8.60
C ILE A 121 5.96 -1.62 -9.15
N MET A 122 5.39 -1.92 -10.31
CA MET A 122 4.32 -1.11 -10.91
C MET A 122 3.05 -1.03 -10.05
N GLN A 123 2.79 -1.99 -9.17
CA GLN A 123 1.67 -1.93 -8.23
C GLN A 123 1.81 -0.79 -7.21
N ALA A 124 3.00 -0.22 -7.00
CA ALA A 124 3.16 0.96 -6.15
C ALA A 124 2.30 2.15 -6.63
N HIS A 125 1.92 2.18 -7.92
CA HIS A 125 1.08 3.22 -8.52
C HIS A 125 -0.43 2.94 -8.46
N MET A 126 -0.90 2.06 -7.57
CA MET A 126 -2.34 1.85 -7.35
C MET A 126 -2.87 2.56 -6.10
N GLY A 127 -4.19 2.70 -6.03
CA GLY A 127 -4.86 3.25 -4.86
C GLY A 127 -4.94 4.77 -4.91
N VAL A 128 -4.48 5.42 -3.84
CA VAL A 128 -4.66 6.86 -3.63
C VAL A 128 -3.35 7.52 -3.22
N THR A 129 -3.14 8.73 -3.71
CA THR A 129 -2.07 9.64 -3.31
C THR A 129 -2.66 11.03 -3.08
N GLY A 130 -1.92 11.91 -2.43
CA GLY A 130 -2.42 13.26 -2.25
C GLY A 130 -1.59 14.14 -1.36
N ILE A 131 -2.08 15.36 -1.17
CA ILE A 131 -1.50 16.36 -0.26
C ILE A 131 -2.59 16.84 0.69
N ILE A 132 -2.30 16.77 1.99
CA ILE A 132 -3.08 17.40 3.05
C ILE A 132 -2.42 18.73 3.39
N TYR A 133 -3.16 19.83 3.30
CA TYR A 133 -2.59 21.17 3.44
C TYR A 133 -3.48 22.10 4.24
N ASP A 134 -2.88 23.12 4.86
CA ASP A 134 -3.59 24.16 5.58
C ASP A 134 -4.29 25.09 4.58
N ARG A 135 -5.59 25.31 4.76
CA ARG A 135 -6.41 26.08 3.81
C ARG A 135 -5.92 27.51 3.61
N ILE A 136 -5.42 28.16 4.65
CA ILE A 136 -5.11 29.60 4.66
C ILE A 136 -3.71 29.85 4.11
N THR A 137 -2.74 29.10 4.59
CA THR A 137 -1.32 29.24 4.24
C THR A 137 -0.95 28.49 2.97
N GLY A 138 -1.74 27.50 2.56
CA GLY A 138 -1.45 26.61 1.43
C GLY A 138 -0.32 25.61 1.69
N LYS A 139 0.26 25.58 2.90
CA LYS A 139 1.39 24.71 3.24
C LYS A 139 0.91 23.29 3.58
N GLY A 140 1.69 22.31 3.16
CA GLY A 140 1.47 20.91 3.53
C GLY A 140 1.52 20.68 5.05
N ILE A 141 0.62 19.84 5.55
CA ILE A 141 0.53 19.52 6.98
C ILE A 141 1.32 18.24 7.25
N LYS A 142 2.44 18.40 7.94
CA LYS A 142 3.30 17.29 8.37
C LYS A 142 2.63 16.42 9.43
N SER A 143 2.85 15.11 9.34
CA SER A 143 2.46 14.13 10.37
C SER A 143 0.96 14.17 10.72
N ALA A 144 0.11 14.50 9.75
CA ALA A 144 -1.31 14.24 9.87
C ALA A 144 -1.53 12.72 9.93
N THR A 145 -2.36 12.26 10.85
CA THR A 145 -2.75 10.86 10.98
C THR A 145 -3.90 10.58 10.02
N LEU A 146 -3.71 9.56 9.18
CA LEU A 146 -4.61 9.14 8.13
C LEU A 146 -5.08 7.71 8.41
N GLN A 147 -6.36 7.45 8.14
CA GLN A 147 -6.94 6.11 8.24
C GLN A 147 -7.98 5.90 7.14
N ILE A 148 -7.97 4.72 6.53
CA ILE A 148 -9.08 4.30 5.66
C ILE A 148 -10.19 3.78 6.56
N VAL A 149 -11.36 4.41 6.54
CA VAL A 149 -12.49 3.98 7.37
C VAL A 149 -12.83 2.53 7.06
N GLY A 150 -12.88 1.69 8.11
CA GLY A 150 -13.08 0.25 8.00
C GLY A 150 -11.78 -0.57 7.98
N ARG A 151 -10.60 0.07 7.96
CA ARG A 151 -9.30 -0.58 8.16
C ARG A 151 -8.63 0.02 9.40
N ASN A 152 -8.43 -0.79 10.43
CA ASN A 152 -7.84 -0.34 11.69
C ASN A 152 -6.30 -0.26 11.59
N MET A 153 -5.81 0.58 10.69
CA MET A 153 -4.38 0.82 10.47
C MET A 153 -4.16 2.27 10.10
N ASN A 154 -3.29 2.94 10.84
CA ASN A 154 -2.98 4.35 10.62
C ASN A 154 -1.72 4.49 9.76
N PHE A 155 -1.65 5.57 9.01
CA PHE A 155 -0.47 6.02 8.28
C PHE A 155 -0.37 7.54 8.39
N THR A 156 0.76 8.14 8.01
CA THR A 156 0.99 9.56 8.23
C THR A 156 1.47 10.28 6.98
N THR A 157 1.26 11.59 6.94
CA THR A 157 1.78 12.45 5.88
C THR A 157 3.27 12.76 6.04
N THR A 158 3.94 13.00 4.91
CA THR A 158 5.34 13.47 4.86
C THR A 158 5.50 14.87 5.45
N LYS A 159 6.73 15.38 5.50
CA LYS A 159 7.01 16.79 5.85
C LYS A 159 6.31 17.81 4.95
N TYR A 160 5.91 17.42 3.74
CA TYR A 160 5.21 18.28 2.77
C TYR A 160 3.71 17.99 2.70
N GLY A 161 3.18 17.19 3.63
CA GLY A 161 1.76 16.85 3.66
C GLY A 161 1.36 15.77 2.67
N GLU A 162 2.31 15.16 1.97
CA GLU A 162 2.05 14.11 0.98
C GLU A 162 1.68 12.80 1.65
N PHE A 163 0.93 11.96 0.95
CA PHE A 163 0.69 10.58 1.38
C PHE A 163 0.47 9.66 0.18
N TRP A 164 0.65 8.36 0.42
CA TRP A 164 0.33 7.30 -0.52
C TRP A 164 -0.32 6.14 0.22
N ARG A 165 -1.29 5.50 -0.43
CA ARG A 165 -1.92 4.30 0.09
C ARG A 165 -2.35 3.40 -1.06
N ILE A 166 -1.72 2.22 -1.12
CA ILE A 166 -2.06 1.14 -2.05
C ILE A 166 -3.43 0.58 -1.64
N LEU A 167 -4.37 0.61 -2.58
CA LEU A 167 -5.74 0.10 -2.42
C LEU A 167 -6.20 -0.53 -3.73
N LEU A 168 -7.05 -1.55 -3.60
CA LEU A 168 -7.74 -2.13 -4.74
C LEU A 168 -8.85 -1.19 -5.25
N PRO A 169 -9.39 -1.44 -6.47
CA PRO A 169 -10.57 -0.73 -6.94
C PRO A 169 -11.74 -0.85 -5.95
N GLY A 170 -12.35 0.28 -5.63
CA GLY A 170 -13.39 0.35 -4.60
C GLY A 170 -13.73 1.77 -4.17
N SER A 171 -14.77 1.88 -3.35
CA SER A 171 -15.21 3.15 -2.75
C SER A 171 -14.75 3.21 -1.30
N TYR A 172 -14.07 4.30 -0.95
CA TYR A 172 -13.41 4.44 0.35
C TYR A 172 -13.72 5.81 0.98
N LYS A 173 -13.42 5.92 2.27
CA LYS A 173 -13.42 7.19 3.01
C LYS A 173 -12.08 7.33 3.72
N LEU A 174 -11.41 8.45 3.48
CA LEU A 174 -10.18 8.81 4.18
C LEU A 174 -10.52 9.67 5.38
N GLN A 175 -10.24 9.18 6.59
CA GLN A 175 -10.29 9.97 7.82
C GLN A 175 -8.93 10.64 8.04
N ILE A 176 -8.98 11.93 8.35
CA ILE A 176 -7.80 12.80 8.49
C ILE A 176 -7.88 13.51 9.84
N VAL A 177 -6.84 13.34 10.65
CA VAL A 177 -6.68 13.99 11.95
C VAL A 177 -5.32 14.67 12.00
N ALA A 178 -5.30 15.96 12.32
CA ALA A 178 -4.07 16.71 12.48
C ALA A 178 -4.18 17.66 13.68
N LYS A 179 -3.09 17.80 14.44
CA LYS A 179 -3.05 18.67 15.62
C LYS A 179 -3.33 20.11 15.21
N GLY A 180 -4.33 20.74 15.85
CA GLY A 180 -4.73 22.13 15.55
C GLY A 180 -5.74 22.28 14.40
N TYR A 181 -6.23 21.18 13.82
CA TYR A 181 -7.22 21.21 12.74
C TYR A 181 -8.47 20.41 13.08
N HIS A 182 -9.60 20.82 12.51
CA HIS A 182 -10.83 20.04 12.57
C HIS A 182 -10.66 18.73 11.80
N SER A 183 -11.06 17.62 12.39
CA SER A 183 -11.00 16.30 11.74
C SER A 183 -11.89 16.27 10.51
N LYS A 184 -11.45 15.58 9.45
CA LYS A 184 -12.17 15.51 8.18
C LYS A 184 -12.31 14.08 7.70
N ILE A 185 -13.44 13.79 7.05
CA ILE A 185 -13.65 12.53 6.33
C ILE A 185 -13.92 12.87 4.87
N VAL A 186 -13.12 12.32 3.96
CA VAL A 186 -13.20 12.59 2.52
C VAL A 186 -13.50 11.29 1.78
N PRO A 187 -14.68 11.17 1.12
CA PRO A 187 -14.95 10.03 0.25
C PRO A 187 -14.11 10.11 -1.02
N PHE A 188 -13.65 8.97 -1.51
CA PHE A 188 -12.97 8.86 -2.80
C PHE A 188 -13.22 7.47 -3.41
N GLN A 189 -12.94 7.33 -4.70
CA GLN A 189 -13.13 6.08 -5.43
C GLN A 189 -11.85 5.72 -6.18
N VAL A 190 -11.35 4.51 -5.94
CA VAL A 190 -10.29 3.89 -6.73
C VAL A 190 -10.96 3.16 -7.89
N LEU A 191 -10.71 3.61 -9.11
CA LEU A 191 -11.36 3.08 -10.30
C LEU A 191 -10.73 1.75 -10.73
N SER A 192 -11.55 0.84 -11.27
CA SER A 192 -11.07 -0.37 -11.93
C SER A 192 -10.37 -0.02 -13.24
N LYS A 193 -9.26 -0.70 -13.53
CA LYS A 193 -8.40 -0.42 -14.69
C LYS A 193 -9.19 -0.42 -16.02
N THR A 194 -8.99 0.62 -16.82
CA THR A 194 -9.21 0.61 -18.29
C THR A 194 -7.89 0.71 -19.07
N THR A 195 -6.77 0.94 -18.39
CA THR A 195 -5.44 1.14 -18.99
C THR A 195 -4.45 0.05 -18.56
N ARG A 196 -3.31 -0.05 -19.29
CA ARG A 196 -2.26 -1.04 -19.06
C ARG A 196 -1.57 -0.89 -17.69
N TYR A 197 -1.51 0.33 -17.14
CA TYR A 197 -0.74 0.65 -15.94
C TYR A 197 -1.64 1.18 -14.81
N PRO A 198 -1.39 0.82 -13.53
CA PRO A 198 -2.12 1.40 -12.40
C PRO A 198 -1.98 2.92 -12.38
N GLN A 199 -3.06 3.61 -12.02
CA GLN A 199 -3.06 5.07 -11.86
C GLN A 199 -3.56 5.42 -10.45
N LEU A 200 -2.79 6.26 -9.76
CA LEU A 200 -3.15 6.77 -8.44
C LEU A 200 -4.30 7.78 -8.57
N VAL A 201 -5.25 7.69 -7.64
CA VAL A 201 -6.24 8.74 -7.41
C VAL A 201 -5.58 9.86 -6.63
N GLY A 202 -5.55 11.08 -7.18
CA GLY A 202 -4.99 12.26 -6.50
C GLY A 202 -6.02 12.96 -5.62
N LEU A 203 -5.71 13.17 -4.34
CA LEU A 203 -6.53 13.95 -3.40
C LEU A 203 -5.76 15.18 -2.90
N TYR A 204 -6.35 16.36 -3.05
CA TYR A 204 -5.83 17.60 -2.47
C TYR A 204 -6.83 18.09 -1.44
N VAL A 205 -6.49 17.94 -0.15
CA VAL A 205 -7.45 18.17 0.93
C VAL A 205 -7.04 19.37 1.79
N PRO A 206 -7.79 20.48 1.72
CA PRO A 206 -7.60 21.60 2.63
C PRO A 206 -8.15 21.27 4.02
N MET A 207 -7.37 21.56 5.05
CA MET A 207 -7.75 21.43 6.45
C MET A 207 -8.04 22.82 7.05
N ASP A 208 -9.07 22.86 7.89
CA ASP A 208 -9.55 24.06 8.56
C ASP A 208 -9.02 24.09 10.00
N ASN A 209 -8.31 25.16 10.38
CA ASN A 209 -7.77 25.32 11.73
C ASN A 209 -8.92 25.37 12.76
N ILE A 210 -8.72 24.82 13.95
CA ILE A 210 -9.73 24.80 15.02
C ILE A 210 -10.14 26.22 15.44
N SER A 211 -9.25 27.21 15.29
CA SER A 211 -9.58 28.62 15.54
C SER A 211 -10.60 29.20 14.57
N LEU A 212 -10.83 28.55 13.42
CA LEU A 212 -11.86 28.95 12.46
C LEU A 212 -13.17 28.21 12.78
N PRO A 213 -14.33 28.90 12.71
CA PRO A 213 -15.62 28.25 12.82
C PRO A 213 -15.75 27.19 11.72
N LEU A 214 -16.28 26.01 12.05
CA LEU A 214 -16.65 25.03 11.04
C LEU A 214 -17.65 25.67 10.05
N PRO A 215 -17.52 25.42 8.74
CA PRO A 215 -18.50 25.87 7.77
C PRO A 215 -19.86 25.27 8.16
N THR A 216 -20.79 26.10 8.61
CA THR A 216 -22.18 25.71 8.82
C THR A 216 -22.72 25.31 7.45
N LYS A 217 -23.18 24.07 7.28
CA LYS A 217 -23.92 23.67 6.07
C LYS A 217 -25.15 24.56 5.97
N THR A 218 -25.07 25.63 5.19
CA THR A 218 -26.22 26.46 4.89
C THR A 218 -27.12 25.65 3.96
N THR A 219 -28.11 24.97 4.52
CA THR A 219 -29.24 24.42 3.76
C THR A 219 -30.02 25.60 3.20
N ARG A 220 -29.57 26.14 2.05
CA ARG A 220 -30.37 27.08 1.28
C ARG A 220 -31.56 26.30 0.71
N ARG A 221 -32.69 26.41 1.38
CA ARG A 221 -34.01 26.03 0.85
C ARG A 221 -34.21 26.81 -0.46
N PRO A 222 -34.46 26.17 -1.61
CA PRO A 222 -34.72 26.91 -2.83
C PRO A 222 -36.07 27.61 -2.69
N SER A 223 -36.04 28.93 -2.51
CA SER A 223 -37.21 29.78 -2.71
C SER A 223 -37.47 29.86 -4.21
N PHE A 224 -38.51 29.21 -4.69
CA PHE A 224 -39.03 29.44 -6.03
C PHE A 224 -39.54 30.88 -6.11
N SER A 225 -38.81 31.73 -6.84
CA SER A 225 -39.31 33.02 -7.31
C SER A 225 -39.74 32.85 -8.75
N THR A 226 -41.05 32.82 -8.97
CA THR A 226 -41.67 32.97 -10.29
C THR A 226 -41.51 34.40 -10.75
N THR A 227 -40.60 34.65 -11.70
CA THR A 227 -40.62 35.85 -12.52
C THR A 227 -41.16 35.54 -13.92
N PRO A 228 -42.02 36.40 -14.51
CA PRO A 228 -42.52 36.21 -15.86
C PRO A 228 -41.50 36.64 -16.92
N VAL A 229 -41.51 35.91 -18.03
CA VAL A 229 -40.74 36.17 -19.26
C VAL A 229 -41.25 37.44 -19.95
N PRO A 230 -40.34 38.29 -20.47
CA PRO A 230 -40.63 38.98 -21.73
C PRO A 230 -39.56 38.76 -22.81
N SER A 231 -40.05 38.90 -24.04
CA SER A 231 -39.51 38.51 -25.33
C SER A 231 -38.36 39.36 -25.89
N THR A 232 -37.49 38.68 -26.64
CA THR A 232 -36.76 39.06 -27.88
C THR A 232 -36.45 40.54 -28.17
N ARG A 233 -35.15 40.83 -28.40
CA ARG A 233 -34.66 41.63 -29.55
C ARG A 233 -33.16 41.40 -29.80
N ASN A 234 -32.83 41.19 -31.07
CA ASN A 234 -31.48 41.08 -31.63
C ASN A 234 -30.77 42.44 -31.68
N VAL A 235 -29.48 42.49 -31.32
CA VAL A 235 -28.51 43.45 -31.87
C VAL A 235 -27.14 42.79 -32.02
N SER A 236 -26.60 42.86 -33.23
CA SER A 236 -25.25 42.50 -33.64
C SER A 236 -24.23 43.56 -33.19
N SER A 237 -23.04 43.15 -32.73
CA SER A 237 -21.76 43.48 -33.39
C SER A 237 -20.52 43.28 -32.48
N ARG A 238 -19.42 42.96 -33.17
CA ARG A 238 -18.05 42.67 -32.74
C ARG A 238 -17.48 43.57 -31.64
N THR A 239 -16.69 42.97 -30.74
CA THR A 239 -15.30 43.43 -30.55
C THR A 239 -14.38 42.32 -30.03
N THR A 240 -13.22 42.24 -30.66
CA THR A 240 -12.07 41.35 -30.43
C THR A 240 -11.46 41.49 -29.04
N LYS A 241 -11.01 40.37 -28.43
CA LYS A 241 -9.82 40.36 -27.56
C LYS A 241 -9.14 38.98 -27.55
N ARG A 242 -7.82 39.04 -27.66
CA ARG A 242 -6.82 37.98 -27.90
C ARG A 242 -6.80 36.87 -26.84
N LEU A 243 -6.51 35.65 -27.29
CA LEU A 243 -5.94 34.55 -26.50
C LEU A 243 -4.44 34.79 -26.26
N PRO A 244 -3.91 34.65 -25.02
CA PRO A 244 -2.47 34.54 -24.81
C PRO A 244 -1.95 33.14 -25.15
N LYS A 245 -0.76 33.14 -25.77
CA LYS A 245 -0.05 31.99 -26.34
C LYS A 245 0.46 31.00 -25.28
N LYS A 246 0.56 29.73 -25.72
CA LYS A 246 1.33 28.62 -25.15
C LYS A 246 2.67 29.08 -24.56
N TYR A 247 2.95 28.63 -23.34
CA TYR A 247 4.30 28.61 -22.76
C TYR A 247 4.95 27.25 -23.06
N ILE A 248 6.12 27.31 -23.72
CA ILE A 248 7.04 26.21 -23.99
C ILE A 248 8.24 26.46 -23.07
N PRO A 249 8.62 25.55 -22.17
CA PRO A 249 9.87 25.67 -21.43
C PRO A 249 11.05 25.29 -22.35
N ASN A 250 12.06 26.15 -22.39
CA ASN A 250 13.33 25.91 -23.10
C ASN A 250 14.15 24.84 -22.39
N ASP A 251 14.71 23.94 -23.19
CA ASP A 251 15.83 23.08 -22.84
C ASP A 251 17.08 23.94 -22.67
N THR A 252 17.70 23.85 -21.50
CA THR A 252 19.13 24.16 -21.32
C THR A 252 19.76 22.98 -20.60
N GLU A 253 20.67 22.33 -21.30
CA GLU A 253 21.55 21.26 -20.83
C GLU A 253 22.39 21.73 -19.63
N GLU A 254 22.30 21.00 -18.51
CA GLU A 254 23.35 20.98 -17.49
C GLU A 254 23.88 19.55 -17.33
N ALA A 255 25.20 19.44 -17.39
CA ALA A 255 26.00 18.21 -17.41
C ALA A 255 25.94 17.42 -16.09
N PRO A 256 26.24 16.09 -16.11
CA PRO A 256 26.00 15.20 -14.98
C PRO A 256 26.98 15.39 -13.82
N VAL A 257 26.44 15.52 -12.62
CA VAL A 257 27.17 15.52 -11.35
C VAL A 257 27.66 14.10 -11.03
N GLN A 258 28.97 13.93 -10.97
CA GLN A 258 29.67 12.70 -10.57
C GLN A 258 29.47 12.40 -9.08
N LEU A 259 28.84 11.25 -8.76
CA LEU A 259 28.75 10.70 -7.40
C LEU A 259 30.13 10.15 -6.98
N LYS A 260 30.82 10.85 -6.08
CA LYS A 260 32.01 10.33 -5.40
C LYS A 260 31.60 9.31 -4.33
N SER A 261 32.16 8.11 -4.43
CA SER A 261 32.07 7.06 -3.41
C SER A 261 32.76 7.51 -2.13
N THR A 262 32.00 7.66 -1.03
CA THR A 262 32.56 7.78 0.31
C THR A 262 32.47 6.44 1.03
N SER A 263 33.62 6.02 1.55
CA SER A 263 33.85 4.81 2.32
C SER A 263 32.99 4.76 3.58
N LEU A 264 32.34 3.62 3.82
CA LEU A 264 31.70 3.30 5.09
C LEU A 264 32.78 3.02 6.14
N ASP A 265 32.98 3.97 7.04
CA ASP A 265 33.78 3.76 8.24
C ASP A 265 33.06 2.82 9.21
N ARG A 266 33.84 1.84 9.70
CA ARG A 266 33.48 0.80 10.64
C ARG A 266 33.03 1.40 11.97
N PHE A 267 31.76 1.22 12.32
CA PHE A 267 31.32 1.29 13.72
C PHE A 267 31.48 -0.10 14.37
N ASN A 268 32.46 -0.22 15.26
CA ASN A 268 32.67 -1.38 16.13
C ASN A 268 31.57 -1.43 17.19
N TYR A 269 30.75 -2.49 17.18
CA TYR A 269 29.88 -2.85 18.30
C TYR A 269 30.28 -4.25 18.79
N SER A 270 30.59 -4.35 20.08
CA SER A 270 31.01 -5.58 20.76
C SER A 270 29.79 -6.47 21.07
N PRO A 271 29.78 -7.78 20.75
CA PRO A 271 28.64 -8.64 21.03
C PRO A 271 28.77 -9.29 22.41
N SER A 272 27.95 -8.88 23.37
CA SER A 272 27.69 -9.67 24.58
C SER A 272 26.56 -10.68 24.31
N SER A 273 26.96 -11.95 24.19
CA SER A 273 26.20 -13.17 24.53
C SER A 273 24.67 -13.10 24.44
N ALA A 274 24.13 -13.23 23.23
CA ALA A 274 22.82 -13.84 23.02
C ALA A 274 23.03 -15.10 22.19
N HIS A 275 22.98 -16.26 22.84
CA HIS A 275 22.96 -17.57 22.18
C HIS A 275 21.64 -17.71 21.42
N PHE A 276 21.57 -17.15 20.21
CA PHE A 276 20.56 -17.51 19.21
C PHE A 276 20.93 -18.88 18.64
N LYS A 277 20.34 -19.94 19.20
CA LYS A 277 20.35 -21.27 18.57
C LYS A 277 19.45 -21.23 17.34
N PHE A 278 20.02 -20.96 16.17
CA PHE A 278 19.40 -21.27 14.89
C PHE A 278 19.44 -22.80 14.69
N ASN A 279 18.42 -23.50 15.17
CA ASN A 279 18.19 -24.91 14.87
C ASN A 279 17.02 -25.05 13.90
N HIS A 280 17.22 -24.63 12.65
CA HIS A 280 16.53 -25.17 11.48
C HIS A 280 17.39 -24.90 10.24
N TYR A 281 18.03 -25.95 9.72
CA TYR A 281 18.83 -25.91 8.50
C TYR A 281 17.93 -25.93 7.26
N TYR A 282 17.21 -24.85 6.99
CA TYR A 282 16.60 -24.62 5.69
C TYR A 282 16.67 -23.13 5.40
N PHE A 283 17.31 -22.80 4.30
CA PHE A 283 17.47 -21.42 3.93
C PHE A 283 17.10 -21.29 2.47
N ILE A 284 16.25 -20.31 2.18
CA ILE A 284 15.73 -19.99 0.87
C ILE A 284 16.26 -18.59 0.51
N ILE A 285 16.38 -18.25 -0.78
CA ILE A 285 16.68 -16.85 -1.14
C ILE A 285 15.41 -16.04 -0.94
N ILE A 286 15.40 -15.27 0.14
CA ILE A 286 14.38 -14.27 0.43
C ILE A 286 14.80 -12.96 -0.21
N LEU A 287 13.99 -12.48 -1.16
CA LEU A 287 14.04 -11.08 -1.60
C LEU A 287 12.90 -10.33 -0.91
N ALA A 288 13.26 -9.36 -0.08
CA ALA A 288 12.28 -8.43 0.49
C ALA A 288 12.08 -7.26 -0.49
N ILE A 289 10.83 -6.99 -0.86
CA ILE A 289 10.47 -5.85 -1.69
C ILE A 289 9.56 -4.94 -0.90
N LEU A 290 10.13 -3.81 -0.51
CA LEU A 290 9.45 -2.76 0.23
C LEU A 290 8.74 -1.80 -0.74
N MET A 291 7.41 -1.71 -0.65
CA MET A 291 6.63 -0.74 -1.41
C MET A 291 6.32 0.49 -0.57
N CYS A 292 7.38 1.24 -0.26
CA CYS A 292 7.26 2.56 0.35
C CYS A 292 7.49 3.61 -0.74
N LEU A 293 6.48 4.43 -1.02
CA LEU A 293 6.69 5.68 -1.74
C LEU A 293 7.08 6.75 -0.72
N ASN A 294 8.34 6.76 -0.30
CA ASN A 294 8.96 7.90 0.38
C ASN A 294 10.14 8.32 -0.50
N ILE A 295 9.89 9.26 -1.42
CA ILE A 295 10.92 9.94 -2.21
C ILE A 295 11.16 11.31 -1.58
#